data_AF-A0A656Z4J6-F1
#
_entry.id   AF-A0A656Z4J6-F1
#
_cell.length_a   1.000
_cell.length_b   1.000
_cell.length_c   1.000
_cell.angle_alpha   90.00
_cell.angle_beta   90.00
_cell.angle_gamma   90.00
#
_symmetry.space_group_name_H-M   'P 1'
#
loop_
_entity.id
_entity.type
_entity.pdbx_description
1 polymer ?
#
loop_
_entity_poly.entity_id
_entity_poly.type
_entity_poly.pdbx_seq_one_letter_code
_entity_poly.pdbx_strand_id
1 'polypeptide(L)'
;MRVSLQAQSGGDFPGRVAHSAYLGDHIEYEIETEHGKLFIVDPAVEEALPPQTDVAIHFKPRALPSSTIERMNHAPLFPLTGNQA
;
A
#
# COMPACT_ATOMS: atom_id res chain seq x y z
N MET A 1 -4.19 -5.33 -0.80
CA MET A 1 -3.73 -4.03 -0.27
C MET A 1 -2.21 -4.11 -0.21
N ARG A 2 -1.49 -3.11 -0.71
CA ARG A 2 -0.03 -3.07 -0.58
C ARG A 2 0.32 -2.03 0.48
N VAL A 3 1.39 -2.27 1.22
CA VAL A 3 1.94 -1.34 2.22
C VAL A 3 3.33 -0.95 1.73
N SER A 4 3.73 0.30 1.92
CA SER A 4 5.09 0.76 1.68
C SER A 4 5.54 1.69 2.80
N LEU A 5 6.83 1.63 3.13
CA LEU A 5 7.46 2.49 4.10
C LEU A 5 8.24 3.59 3.40
N GLN A 6 8.23 4.79 3.99
CA GLN A 6 9.08 5.89 3.59
C GLN A 6 9.78 6.44 4.82
N ALA A 7 11.11 6.58 4.77
CA ALA A 7 11.89 7.22 5.83
C ALA A 7 11.55 8.71 5.87
N GLN A 8 10.67 9.09 6.80
CA GLN A 8 10.12 10.43 6.93
C GLN A 8 9.47 10.55 8.31
N SER A 9 9.67 11.71 8.95
CA SER A 9 8.91 12.07 10.15
C SER A 9 7.54 12.64 9.77
N GLY A 10 6.48 12.20 10.46
CA GLY A 10 5.10 12.61 10.21
C GLY A 10 4.37 11.75 9.15
N GLY A 11 3.34 12.32 8.50
CA GLY A 11 2.47 11.62 7.55
C GLY A 11 1.15 11.16 8.15
N ASP A 12 0.27 10.60 7.32
CA ASP A 12 -1.10 10.20 7.73
C ASP A 12 -1.11 9.00 8.68
N PHE A 13 -0.07 8.16 8.63
CA PHE A 13 0.09 7.03 9.52
C PHE A 13 1.57 6.89 9.94
N PRO A 14 2.01 7.66 10.95
CA PRO A 14 3.40 7.71 11.37
C PRO A 14 3.79 6.50 12.23
N GLY A 15 5.06 6.15 12.21
CA GLY A 15 5.64 5.13 13.09
C GLY A 15 7.15 5.24 13.22
N ARG A 16 7.73 4.36 14.03
CA ARG A 16 9.18 4.25 14.22
C ARG A 16 9.63 2.79 14.10
N VAL A 17 10.73 2.55 13.39
CA VAL A 17 11.31 1.21 13.24
C VAL A 17 11.84 0.72 14.59
N ALA A 18 11.24 -0.34 15.14
CA ALA A 18 11.75 -1.03 16.32
C ALA A 18 12.77 -2.11 15.94
N HIS A 19 12.47 -2.86 14.87
CA HIS A 19 13.36 -3.91 14.36
C HIS A 19 13.27 -4.00 12.83
N SER A 20 14.37 -4.40 12.20
CA SER A 20 14.41 -4.77 10.79
C SER A 20 15.26 -6.04 10.61
N ALA A 21 14.77 -6.97 9.78
CA ALA A 21 15.44 -8.24 9.50
C ALA A 21 15.39 -8.54 8.00
N TYR A 22 16.55 -8.77 7.41
CA TYR A 22 16.68 -9.20 6.01
C TYR A 22 16.55 -10.72 5.94
N LEU A 23 15.53 -11.23 5.24
CA LEU A 23 15.24 -12.67 5.15
C LEU A 23 15.49 -13.28 3.77
N GLY A 24 16.26 -12.60 2.91
CA GLY A 24 16.64 -13.10 1.59
C GLY A 24 15.97 -12.34 0.46
N ASP A 25 14.66 -12.51 0.30
CA ASP A 25 13.84 -11.92 -0.77
C ASP A 25 12.90 -10.80 -0.28
N HIS A 26 12.92 -10.49 1.01
CA HIS A 26 12.20 -9.38 1.61
C HIS A 26 12.87 -8.93 2.91
N ILE A 27 12.41 -7.79 3.41
CA ILE A 27 12.77 -7.25 4.73
C ILE A 27 11.51 -7.28 5.59
N GLU A 28 11.63 -7.80 6.80
CA GLU A 28 10.59 -7.71 7.82
C GLU A 28 10.88 -6.54 8.75
N TYR A 29 9.86 -5.73 9.00
CA TYR A 29 9.90 -4.60 9.92
C TYR A 29 8.89 -4.79 11.05
N GLU A 30 9.34 -4.51 12.27
CA GLU A 30 8.46 -4.22 13.39
C GLU A 30 8.43 -2.69 13.57
N ILE A 31 7.25 -2.09 13.42
CA ILE A 31 7.05 -0.65 13.52
C ILE A 31 6.20 -0.32 14.75
N GLU A 32 6.71 0.54 15.62
CA GLU A 32 5.96 1.12 16.74
C GLU A 32 5.13 2.31 16.25
N THR A 33 3.84 2.30 16.57
CA THR A 33 2.89 3.38 16.29
C THR A 33 2.07 3.71 17.54
N GLU A 34 1.34 4.82 17.54
CA GLU A 34 0.43 5.17 18.64
C GLU A 34 -0.71 4.16 18.83
N HIS A 35 -1.01 3.36 17.80
CA HIS A 35 -2.05 2.34 17.83
C HIS A 35 -1.52 0.93 18.16
N GLY A 36 -0.22 0.82 18.48
CA GLY A 36 0.46 -0.43 18.75
C GLY A 36 1.49 -0.81 17.68
N LYS A 37 1.91 -2.07 17.70
CA LYS A 37 2.95 -2.58 16.79
C LYS A 37 2.36 -3.07 15.48
N LEU A 38 3.02 -2.74 14.38
CA LEU A 38 2.72 -3.28 13.06
C LEU A 38 3.90 -4.10 12.55
N PHE A 39 3.58 -5.24 11.94
CA PHE A 39 4.53 -6.09 11.24
C PHE A 39 4.36 -5.87 9.74
N ILE A 40 5.41 -5.39 9.08
CA ILE A 40 5.39 -5.04 7.66
C ILE A 40 6.45 -5.85 6.94
N VAL A 41 6.02 -6.51 5.86
CA VAL A 41 6.90 -7.23 4.94
C VAL A 41 7.12 -6.35 3.72
N ASP A 42 8.35 -5.93 3.48
CA ASP A 42 8.74 -5.19 2.28
C ASP A 42 9.41 -6.14 1.26
N PRO A 43 8.73 -6.48 0.15
CA PRO A 43 9.29 -7.32 -0.89
C PRO A 43 10.29 -6.58 -1.80
N ALA A 44 10.42 -5.25 -1.67
CA ALA A 44 11.42 -4.49 -2.41
C ALA A 44 12.75 -4.53 -1.63
N VAL A 45 13.77 -5.10 -2.24
CA VAL A 45 15.04 -5.40 -1.57
C VAL A 45 16.14 -4.53 -2.13
N GLU A 46 16.55 -3.53 -1.36
CA GLU A 46 17.81 -2.80 -1.59
C GLU A 46 18.56 -2.63 -0.27
N GLU A 47 17.98 -1.91 0.69
CA GLU A 47 18.60 -1.65 1.99
C GLU A 47 17.54 -1.56 3.10
N ALA A 48 17.83 -2.10 4.28
CA ALA A 48 16.92 -2.03 5.41
C ALA A 48 16.95 -0.65 6.06
N LEU A 49 15.78 -0.11 6.40
CA LEU A 49 15.71 1.07 7.26
C LEU A 49 16.31 0.72 8.64
N PRO A 50 17.23 1.54 9.17
CA PRO A 50 17.81 1.30 10.49
C PRO A 50 16.76 1.37 11.60
N PRO A 51 16.96 0.65 12.72
CA PRO A 51 16.18 0.87 13.93
C PRO A 51 16.20 2.35 14.36
N GLN A 52 15.13 2.79 15.01
CA GLN A 52 14.88 4.19 15.42
C GLN A 52 14.62 5.18 14.27
N THR A 53 14.54 4.72 13.03
CA THR A 53 14.11 5.54 11.89
C THR A 53 12.62 5.88 12.02
N ASP A 54 12.28 7.16 11.95
CA ASP A 54 10.88 7.60 11.80
C ASP A 54 10.40 7.33 10.36
N VAL A 55 9.20 6.79 10.24
CA VAL A 55 8.61 6.39 8.96
C VAL A 55 7.17 6.88 8.80
N ALA A 56 6.81 7.18 7.56
CA ALA A 56 5.41 7.28 7.13
C ALA A 56 4.98 5.95 6.49
N ILE A 57 3.88 5.38 6.97
CA ILE A 57 3.31 4.13 6.44
C ILE A 57 2.21 4.47 5.43
N HIS A 58 2.38 3.98 4.19
CA HIS A 58 1.44 4.26 3.10
C HIS A 58 0.66 3.00 2.71
N PHE A 59 -0.68 3.09 2.76
CA PHE A 59 -1.57 2.04 2.28
C PHE A 59 -1.97 2.29 0.83
N LYS A 60 -1.50 1.43 -0.08
CA LYS A 60 -1.85 1.51 -1.50
C LYS A 60 -3.08 0.65 -1.78
N PRO A 61 -4.18 1.23 -2.29
CA PRO A 61 -5.35 0.45 -2.70
C PRO A 61 -4.94 -0.54 -3.80
N ARG A 62 -5.61 -1.69 -3.83
CA ARG A 62 -5.37 -2.65 -4.91
C ARG A 62 -5.91 -2.05 -6.20
N ALA A 63 -5.04 -1.93 -7.21
CA ALA A 63 -5.48 -1.61 -8.56
C ALA A 63 -6.47 -2.67 -9.04
N LEU A 64 -7.52 -2.23 -9.74
CA LEU A 64 -8.41 -3.14 -10.45
C LEU A 64 -7.60 -3.94 -11.47
N PRO A 65 -7.93 -5.22 -11.70
CA PRO A 65 -7.28 -5.98 -12.75
C PRO A 65 -7.59 -5.32 -14.11
N SER A 66 -6.62 -5.32 -15.02
CA SER A 66 -6.76 -4.69 -16.34
C SER A 66 -7.99 -5.19 -17.11
N SER A 67 -8.34 -6.48 -16.95
CA SER A 67 -9.54 -7.07 -17.54
C SER A 67 -10.86 -6.48 -17.04
N THR A 68 -10.90 -5.97 -15.80
CA THR A 68 -12.06 -5.24 -15.29
C THR A 68 -12.15 -3.85 -15.89
N ILE A 69 -11.02 -3.17 -16.09
CA ILE A 69 -10.97 -1.85 -16.74
C ILE A 69 -11.37 -1.94 -18.22
N GLU A 70 -10.86 -2.92 -18.96
CA GLU A 70 -11.25 -3.14 -20.37
C GLU A 70 -12.74 -3.43 -20.50
N ARG A 71 -13.31 -4.24 -19.61
CA ARG A 71 -14.75 -4.54 -19.63
C ARG A 71 -15.61 -3.31 -19.32
N MET A 72 -15.09 -2.34 -18.57
CA MET A 72 -15.76 -1.05 -18.34
C MET A 72 -15.68 -0.14 -19.57
N ASN A 73 -14.55 -0.13 -20.28
CA ASN A 73 -14.38 0.65 -21.52
C ASN A 73 -15.20 0.10 -22.69
N HIS A 74 -15.55 -1.18 -22.66
CA HIS A 74 -16.37 -1.86 -23.65
C HIS A 74 -17.80 -2.17 -23.17
N ALA A 75 -18.22 -1.66 -22.01
CA ALA A 75 -19.59 -1.84 -21.54
C ALA A 75 -20.54 -1.17 -22.55
N PRO A 76 -21.56 -1.89 -23.07
CA PRO A 76 -22.51 -1.28 -23.98
C PRO A 76 -23.20 -0.14 -23.24
N LEU A 77 -23.14 1.07 -23.81
CA LEU A 77 -24.06 2.14 -23.45
C LEU A 77 -25.46 1.58 -23.75
N PHE A 78 -26.16 1.12 -22.73
CA PHE A 78 -27.57 0.77 -22.88
C PHE A 78 -28.25 1.99 -23.52
N PRO A 79 -28.96 1.83 -24.64
CA PRO A 79 -29.73 2.94 -25.16
C PRO A 79 -30.72 3.32 -24.06
N LEU A 80 -30.65 4.57 -23.59
CA LEU A 80 -31.77 5.19 -22.89
C LEU A 80 -32.90 5.22 -23.92
N THR A 81 -33.74 4.19 -23.94
CA THR A 81 -34.89 4.13 -24.83
C THR A 81 -35.74 5.34 -24.51
N GLY A 82 -35.72 6.28 -25.45
CA GLY A 82 -36.44 7.53 -25.39
C GLY A 82 -37.92 7.24 -25.14
N ASN A 83 -38.45 8.03 -24.21
CA ASN A 83 -39.84 8.39 -24.16
C ASN A 83 -40.35 8.70 -25.59
N GLN A 84 -41.33 7.94 -26.06
CA GLN A 84 -42.17 8.30 -27.19
C GLN A 84 -43.61 7.96 -26.80
N ALA A 85 -44.35 9.03 -26.50
CA ALA A 85 -45.80 9.27 -26.59
C ALA A 85 -46.79 8.21 -26.08
#